data_AF-A0A946CQ96-F1
#
_entry.id   AF-A0A946CQ96-F1
#
_cell.length_a   1.000
_cell.length_b   1.000
_cell.length_c   1.000
_cell.angle_alpha   90.00
_cell.angle_beta   90.00
_cell.angle_gamma   90.00
#
_symmetry.space_group_name_H-M   'P 1'
#
loop_
_entity.id
_entity.type
_entity.pdbx_description
1 polymer ?
#
loop_
_entity_poly.entity_id
_entity_poly.type
_entity_poly.pdbx_seq_one_letter_code
_entity_poly.pdbx_strand_id
1 'polypeptide(L)'
;PRLAELARLDDAGFRRLFAGSPIKRTGRDRFLRNVLIAIGNSDDASLADAARECLDDSSPMVRGMAVWALSRILDRSPMERLGNRLMAGETDTGVRAEWQAALGLDGDSG
;
A
#
# COMPACT_ATOMS: atom_id res chain seq x y z
N PRO A 1 -16.38 4.58 -7.45
CA PRO A 1 -15.71 3.26 -7.39
C PRO A 1 -15.34 2.98 -5.93
N ARG A 2 -15.44 1.73 -5.47
CA ARG A 2 -15.07 1.37 -4.10
C ARG A 2 -13.54 1.39 -3.95
N LEU A 3 -13.00 1.67 -2.75
CA LEU A 3 -11.55 1.74 -2.52
C LEU A 3 -10.83 0.45 -2.96
N ALA A 4 -11.42 -0.71 -2.70
CA ALA A 4 -10.88 -2.00 -3.13
C ALA A 4 -10.74 -2.12 -4.65
N GLU A 5 -11.69 -1.59 -5.43
CA GLU A 5 -11.63 -1.61 -6.90
C GLU A 5 -10.55 -0.66 -7.42
N LEU A 6 -10.38 0.49 -6.75
CA LEU A 6 -9.39 1.49 -7.13
C LEU A 6 -7.96 1.02 -6.86
N ALA A 7 -7.75 0.25 -5.78
CA ALA A 7 -6.44 -0.29 -5.41
C ALA A 7 -5.89 -1.29 -6.45
N ARG A 8 -6.79 -1.92 -7.22
CA ARG A 8 -6.48 -2.93 -8.24
C ARG A 8 -6.20 -2.36 -9.64
N LEU A 9 -6.17 -1.05 -9.79
CA LEU A 9 -5.95 -0.44 -11.10
C LEU A 9 -4.51 -0.62 -11.55
N ASP A 10 -4.34 -1.34 -12.66
CA ASP A 10 -3.13 -1.32 -13.46
C ASP A 10 -3.04 -0.04 -14.30
N ASP A 11 -1.92 0.14 -15.01
CA ASP A 11 -1.70 1.32 -15.84
C ASP A 11 -2.78 1.49 -16.93
N ALA A 12 -3.19 0.39 -17.55
CA ALA A 12 -4.21 0.41 -18.61
C ALA A 12 -5.58 0.81 -18.03
N GLY A 13 -5.97 0.21 -16.91
CA GLY A 13 -7.19 0.51 -16.16
C GLY A 13 -7.24 1.96 -15.69
N PHE A 14 -6.15 2.46 -15.10
CA PHE A 14 -6.03 3.87 -14.69
C PHE A 14 -6.20 4.82 -15.87
N ARG A 15 -5.49 4.57 -16.98
CA ARG A 15 -5.56 5.41 -18.19
C ARG A 15 -6.95 5.43 -18.81
N ARG A 16 -7.64 4.28 -18.79
CA ARG A 16 -9.02 4.17 -19.29
C ARG A 16 -10.00 4.90 -18.38
N LEU A 17 -9.92 4.69 -17.06
CA LEU A 17 -10.84 5.27 -16.09
C LEU A 17 -10.74 6.80 -16.04
N PHE A 18 -9.53 7.35 -16.16
CA PHE A 18 -9.28 8.79 -16.09
C PHE A 18 -8.97 9.43 -17.45
N ALA A 19 -9.36 8.78 -18.56
CA ALA A 19 -9.23 9.37 -19.88
C ALA A 19 -9.98 10.72 -19.95
N GLY A 20 -9.30 11.78 -20.40
CA GLY A 20 -9.87 13.13 -20.46
C GLY A 20 -10.03 13.85 -19.12
N SER A 21 -9.63 13.22 -18.00
CA SER A 21 -9.69 13.82 -16.66
C SER A 21 -8.36 14.50 -16.29
N PRO A 22 -8.40 15.64 -15.55
CA PRO A 22 -7.21 16.23 -14.93
C PRO A 22 -6.44 15.27 -14.01
N ILE A 23 -7.09 14.21 -13.51
CA ILE A 23 -6.47 13.19 -12.64
C ILE A 23 -5.39 12.39 -13.39
N LYS A 24 -5.51 12.24 -14.71
CA LYS A 24 -4.54 11.48 -15.53
C LYS A 24 -3.10 11.96 -15.36
N ARG A 25 -2.90 13.26 -15.13
CA ARG A 25 -1.56 13.88 -14.96
C ARG A 25 -0.87 13.50 -13.65
N THR A 26 -1.61 13.00 -12.66
CA THR A 26 -1.11 12.57 -11.35
C THR A 26 -0.26 11.30 -11.46
N GLY A 27 -0.57 10.43 -12.42
CA GLY A 27 0.05 9.12 -12.61
C GLY A 27 -0.56 8.02 -11.71
N ARG A 28 -0.47 6.76 -12.16
CA ARG A 28 -1.04 5.58 -11.47
C ARG A 28 -0.50 5.44 -10.05
N ASP A 29 0.81 5.45 -9.89
CA ASP A 29 1.44 5.16 -8.60
C ASP A 29 1.06 6.17 -7.52
N ARG A 30 1.04 7.47 -7.85
CA ARG A 30 0.60 8.52 -6.94
C ARG A 30 -0.89 8.41 -6.63
N PHE A 31 -1.69 7.97 -7.60
CA PHE A 31 -3.10 7.70 -7.37
C PHE A 31 -3.30 6.51 -6.42
N LEU A 32 -2.63 5.38 -6.65
CA LEU A 32 -2.68 4.20 -5.78
C LEU A 32 -2.17 4.52 -4.38
N ARG A 33 -1.10 5.31 -4.24
CA ARG A 33 -0.67 5.86 -2.94
C ARG A 33 -1.81 6.57 -2.21
N ASN A 34 -2.56 7.44 -2.90
CA ASN A 34 -3.68 8.15 -2.28
C ASN A 34 -4.84 7.21 -1.90
N VAL A 35 -5.09 6.17 -2.71
CA VAL A 35 -6.07 5.12 -2.39
C VAL A 35 -5.64 4.34 -1.15
N LEU A 36 -4.38 3.95 -1.05
CA LEU A 36 -3.82 3.24 0.11
C LEU A 36 -3.83 4.11 1.38
N ILE A 37 -3.60 5.42 1.25
CA ILE A 37 -3.82 6.37 2.34
C ILE A 37 -5.27 6.35 2.81
N ALA A 38 -6.22 6.38 1.87
CA ALA A 38 -7.64 6.32 2.20
C ALA A 38 -8.04 4.99 2.85
N ILE A 39 -7.45 3.86 2.41
CA ILE A 39 -7.64 2.55 3.03
C ILE A 39 -7.11 2.57 4.47
N GLY A 40 -5.86 3.00 4.69
CA GLY A 40 -5.29 3.03 6.05
C GLY A 40 -6.03 3.97 7.00
N ASN A 41 -6.59 5.07 6.50
CA ASN A 41 -7.38 6.02 7.29
C ASN A 41 -8.82 5.56 7.56
N SER A 42 -9.29 4.52 6.87
CA SER A 42 -10.68 4.08 7.00
C SER A 42 -10.95 3.22 8.25
N ASP A 43 -9.89 2.68 8.86
CA ASP A 43 -9.98 1.68 9.94
C ASP A 43 -10.82 0.43 9.58
N ASP A 44 -11.02 0.19 8.27
CA ASP A 44 -11.82 -0.92 7.76
C ASP A 44 -10.94 -2.11 7.38
N ALA A 45 -10.87 -3.08 8.29
CA ALA A 45 -10.12 -4.31 8.08
C ALA A 45 -10.59 -5.14 6.86
N SER A 46 -11.81 -4.91 6.35
CA SER A 46 -12.30 -5.60 5.13
C SER A 46 -11.53 -5.19 3.87
N LEU A 47 -10.81 -4.06 3.91
CA LEU A 47 -9.97 -3.57 2.82
C LEU A 47 -8.55 -4.16 2.83
N ALA A 48 -8.21 -4.97 3.83
CA ALA A 48 -6.88 -5.53 3.97
C ALA A 48 -6.45 -6.38 2.77
N ASP A 49 -7.35 -7.14 2.16
CA ASP A 49 -7.00 -7.95 0.98
C ASP A 49 -6.63 -7.08 -0.22
N ALA A 50 -7.33 -5.96 -0.43
CA ALA A 50 -7.00 -5.02 -1.48
C ALA A 50 -5.63 -4.36 -1.28
N ALA A 51 -5.28 -4.01 -0.03
CA ALA A 51 -3.95 -3.49 0.28
C ALA A 51 -2.86 -4.57 0.19
N ARG A 52 -3.15 -5.84 0.54
CA ARG A 52 -2.20 -6.96 0.40
C ARG A 52 -1.80 -7.20 -1.04
N GLU A 53 -2.74 -7.12 -1.98
CA GLU A 53 -2.44 -7.28 -3.41
C GLU A 53 -1.42 -6.24 -3.91
N CYS A 54 -1.42 -5.04 -3.33
CA CYS A 54 -0.47 -3.97 -3.67
C CYS A 54 0.96 -4.22 -3.14
N LEU A 55 1.18 -5.23 -2.28
CA LEU A 55 2.52 -5.58 -1.80
C LEU A 55 3.41 -6.19 -2.89
N ASP A 56 2.82 -6.70 -3.98
CA ASP A 56 3.55 -7.25 -5.12
C ASP A 56 3.69 -6.25 -6.30
N ASP A 57 3.30 -4.99 -6.11
CA ASP A 57 3.34 -4.00 -7.18
C ASP A 57 4.79 -3.66 -7.59
N SER A 58 5.03 -3.44 -8.89
CA SER A 58 6.35 -3.04 -9.41
C SER A 58 6.88 -1.73 -8.81
N SER A 59 5.99 -0.83 -8.39
CA SER A 59 6.34 0.47 -7.84
C SER A 59 6.64 0.38 -6.34
N PRO A 60 7.86 0.72 -5.90
CA PRO A 60 8.19 0.73 -4.46
C PRO A 60 7.32 1.72 -3.67
N MET A 61 6.85 2.81 -4.30
CA MET A 61 5.93 3.75 -3.67
C MET A 61 4.59 3.09 -3.31
N VAL A 62 4.08 2.23 -4.19
CA VAL A 62 2.82 1.51 -3.96
C VAL A 62 3.01 0.43 -2.90
N ARG A 63 4.10 -0.36 -2.98
CA ARG A 63 4.41 -1.38 -1.97
C ARG A 63 4.57 -0.78 -0.57
N GLY A 64 5.39 0.26 -0.42
CA GLY A 64 5.60 0.92 0.88
C GLY A 64 4.29 1.47 1.47
N MET A 65 3.44 2.09 0.64
CA MET A 65 2.15 2.59 1.12
C MET A 65 1.16 1.48 1.46
N ALA A 66 1.28 0.30 0.84
CA ALA A 66 0.48 -0.87 1.19
C ALA A 66 0.88 -1.41 2.56
N VAL A 67 2.18 -1.45 2.88
CA VAL A 67 2.68 -1.78 4.21
C VAL A 67 2.10 -0.84 5.27
N TRP A 68 2.19 0.47 5.03
CA TRP A 68 1.61 1.48 5.93
C TRP A 68 0.09 1.34 6.09
N ALA A 69 -0.64 1.10 5.00
CA ALA A 69 -2.10 0.94 5.07
C ALA A 69 -2.48 -0.30 5.88
N LEU A 70 -1.76 -1.41 5.69
CA LEU A 70 -1.98 -2.64 6.43
C LEU A 70 -1.66 -2.49 7.91
N SER A 71 -0.60 -1.76 8.28
CA SER A 71 -0.26 -1.51 9.69
C SER A 71 -1.31 -0.68 10.43
N ARG A 72 -2.14 0.07 9.69
CA ARG A 72 -3.25 0.86 10.24
C ARG A 72 -4.50 0.03 10.52
N ILE A 73 -4.78 -0.98 9.71
CA ILE A 73 -6.07 -1.70 9.70
C ILE A 73 -5.95 -3.18 10.11
N LEU A 74 -4.73 -3.69 10.32
CA LEU A 74 -4.49 -5.05 10.81
C LEU A 74 -3.90 -5.02 12.22
N ASP A 75 -4.25 -6.05 12.97
CA ASP A 75 -3.54 -6.37 14.21
C ASP A 75 -2.07 -6.74 13.96
N ARG A 76 -1.29 -6.66 15.04
CA ARG A 76 0.14 -6.95 15.05
C ARG A 76 0.50 -8.35 14.50
N SER A 77 -0.22 -9.39 14.90
CA SER A 77 0.13 -10.78 14.52
C SER A 77 0.04 -11.04 12.99
N PRO A 78 -1.04 -10.64 12.28
CA PRO A 78 -1.04 -10.64 10.82
C PRO A 78 0.10 -9.83 10.18
N MET A 79 0.43 -8.66 10.75
CA MET A 79 1.49 -7.79 10.22
C MET A 79 2.87 -8.46 10.32
N GLU A 80 3.18 -9.06 11.46
CA GLU A 80 4.43 -9.82 11.68
C GLU A 80 4.57 -10.99 10.71
N ARG A 81 3.49 -11.73 10.44
CA ARG A 81 3.53 -12.83 9.46
C ARG A 81 3.84 -12.36 8.04
N LEU A 82 3.29 -11.21 7.64
CA LEU A 82 3.57 -10.64 6.32
C LEU A 82 5.02 -10.13 6.25
N GLY A 83 5.47 -9.38 7.26
CA GLY A 83 6.83 -8.86 7.33
C GLY A 83 7.89 -9.96 7.28
N ASN A 84 7.71 -11.03 8.07
CA ASN A 84 8.60 -12.19 8.07
C ASN A 84 8.73 -12.88 6.71
N ARG A 85 7.67 -12.86 5.90
CA ARG A 85 7.67 -13.47 4.56
C ARG A 85 8.30 -12.56 3.51
N LEU A 86 7.99 -11.27 3.54
CA LEU A 86 8.21 -10.37 2.40
C LEU A 86 9.47 -9.49 2.56
N MET A 87 9.82 -9.10 3.79
CA MET A 87 10.92 -8.15 4.04
C MET A 87 12.31 -8.69 3.62
N ALA A 88 12.49 -10.02 3.62
CA ALA A 88 13.73 -10.65 3.18
C ALA A 88 13.97 -10.51 1.66
N GLY A 89 12.89 -10.50 0.87
CA GLY A 89 12.94 -10.36 -0.59
C GLY A 89 12.86 -8.91 -1.08
N GLU A 90 12.46 -7.98 -0.23
CA GLU A 90 12.38 -6.56 -0.59
C GLU A 90 13.78 -5.93 -0.68
N THR A 91 14.08 -5.33 -1.84
CA THR A 91 15.35 -4.67 -2.14
C THR A 91 15.31 -3.17 -1.95
N ASP A 92 14.13 -2.57 -2.04
CA ASP A 92 13.95 -1.12 -1.88
C ASP A 92 14.07 -0.72 -0.41
N THR A 93 14.97 0.22 -0.12
CA THR A 93 15.25 0.66 1.24
C THR A 93 14.09 1.43 1.87
N GLY A 94 13.30 2.15 1.07
CA GLY A 94 12.11 2.85 1.54
C GLY A 94 11.02 1.87 1.97
N VAL A 95 10.74 0.86 1.16
CA VAL A 95 9.76 -0.18 1.51
C VAL A 95 10.21 -0.96 2.75
N ARG A 96 11.51 -1.25 2.89
CA ARG A 96 12.05 -1.89 4.11
C ARG A 96 11.87 -1.02 5.35
N ALA A 97 12.05 0.29 5.23
CA ALA A 97 11.80 1.21 6.34
C ALA A 97 10.32 1.21 6.77
N GLU A 98 9.39 1.15 5.81
CA GLU A 98 7.95 1.03 6.13
C GLU A 98 7.64 -0.29 6.86
N TRP A 99 8.28 -1.40 6.48
CA TRP A 99 8.14 -2.67 7.20
C TRP A 99 8.70 -2.58 8.62
N GLN A 100 9.86 -1.94 8.80
CA GLN A 100 10.46 -1.74 10.11
C GLN A 100 9.54 -0.91 11.01
N ALA A 101 9.05 0.23 10.51
CA ALA A 101 8.10 1.09 11.23
C ALA A 101 6.81 0.35 11.60
N ALA A 102 6.22 -0.39 10.65
CA ALA A 102 5.00 -1.14 10.90
C ALA A 102 5.16 -2.24 11.95
N LEU A 103 6.37 -2.79 12.11
CA LEU A 103 6.67 -3.83 13.09
C LEU A 103 7.21 -3.26 14.41
N GLY A 104 7.52 -1.96 14.47
CA GLY A 104 8.19 -1.32 15.61
C GLY A 104 9.65 -1.76 15.76
N LEU A 105 10.33 -1.95 14.64
CA LEU A 105 11.75 -2.33 14.55
C LEU A 105 12.64 -1.14 14.16
N ASP A 106 12.04 0.00 13.82
CA ASP A 106 12.72 1.28 13.72
C ASP A 106 13.09 1.72 15.14
N GLY A 107 14.38 1.64 15.45
CA GLY A 107 14.91 2.04 16.74
C GLY A 107 14.77 3.55 16.93
N ASP A 108 13.60 4.03 17.33
CA ASP A 108 13.34 5.02 18.39
C ASP A 108 11.90 5.57 18.28
N SER A 109 11.15 5.50 19.40
CA SER A 109 10.17 6.51 19.86
C SER A 109 9.46 6.00 21.13
N GLY A 110 10.24 5.93 22.21
CA GLY A 110 9.82 6.44 23.51
C GLY A 110 10.42 7.82 23.69
#